data_AF-A0A7C3GLL1-F1
#
_entry.id   AF-A0A7C3GLL1-F1
#
_cell.length_a   1.000
_cell.length_b   1.000
_cell.length_c   1.000
_cell.angle_alpha   90.00
_cell.angle_beta   90.00
_cell.angle_gamma   90.00
#
_symmetry.space_group_name_H-M   'P 1'
#
loop_
_entity.id
_entity.type
_entity.pdbx_description
1 polymer ?
#
loop_
_entity_poly.entity_id
_entity_poly.type
_entity_poly.pdbx_seq_one_letter_code
_entity_poly.pdbx_strand_id
1 'polypeptide(L)'
;MTFLSPEGKVEREFRRITWSHMYPHGTGKARTCKDCHQSGKTVGLGYGSLTYLGGGRWRFTPAEAPAELLGLKHGLSALIDLSGKPLVNLRPGVSAFSGSEIRRILRVGLCLPCHRDFSDPVMRNWPPKRPCPVFKE
;
A
#
# COMPACT_ATOMS: atom_id res chain seq x y z
N MET A 1 19.19 19.61 -2.14
CA MET A 1 20.42 20.38 -2.44
C MET A 1 20.23 21.00 -3.80
N THR A 2 20.31 22.32 -3.89
CA THR A 2 20.11 23.06 -5.14
C THR A 2 21.45 23.63 -5.57
N PHE A 3 21.87 23.33 -6.79
CA PHE A 3 23.07 23.87 -7.41
C PHE A 3 22.67 25.06 -8.27
N LEU A 4 23.22 26.23 -7.94
CA LEU A 4 22.98 27.47 -8.67
C LEU A 4 24.18 27.77 -9.58
N SER A 5 23.92 28.32 -10.75
CA SER A 5 24.94 28.90 -11.61
C SER A 5 25.55 30.15 -10.95
N PRO A 6 26.70 30.65 -11.43
CA PRO A 6 27.27 31.92 -10.97
C PRO A 6 26.30 33.10 -11.11
N GLU A 7 25.37 33.03 -12.05
CA GLU A 7 24.30 34.02 -12.30
C GLU A 7 23.04 33.79 -11.44
N GLY A 8 23.08 32.83 -10.50
CA GLY A 8 21.99 32.54 -9.57
C GLY A 8 20.86 31.70 -10.16
N LYS A 9 21.02 31.10 -11.35
CA LYS A 9 20.00 30.23 -11.95
C LYS A 9 20.11 28.81 -11.42
N VAL A 10 18.99 28.13 -11.22
CA VAL A 10 19.01 26.71 -10.82
C VAL A 10 19.52 25.84 -11.98
N GLU A 11 20.69 25.22 -11.80
CA GLU A 11 21.24 24.27 -12.77
C GLU A 11 20.82 22.84 -12.50
N ARG A 12 20.91 22.42 -11.22
CA ARG A 12 20.59 21.06 -10.79
C ARG A 12 19.94 21.08 -9.43
N GLU A 13 19.01 20.17 -9.21
CA GLU A 13 18.32 20.04 -7.93
C GLU A 13 18.28 18.56 -7.50
N PHE A 14 18.74 18.29 -6.29
CA PHE A 14 18.62 17.00 -5.65
C PHE A 14 17.37 16.97 -4.77
N ARG A 15 16.34 16.26 -5.22
CA ARG A 15 15.10 15.98 -4.50
C ARG A 15 15.09 14.52 -4.04
N ARG A 16 14.95 14.30 -2.73
CA ARG A 16 14.89 12.95 -2.16
C ARG A 16 13.83 12.88 -1.07
N ILE A 17 12.92 11.93 -1.22
CA ILE A 17 12.02 11.50 -0.14
C ILE A 17 12.49 10.13 0.31
N THR A 18 12.93 10.08 1.56
CA THR A 18 13.27 8.84 2.25
C THR A 18 12.16 8.57 3.25
N TRP A 19 11.55 7.40 3.15
CA TRP A 19 10.50 7.01 4.08
C TRP A 19 11.09 6.17 5.21
N SER A 20 10.93 6.64 6.45
CA SER A 20 11.23 5.89 7.66
C SER A 20 9.91 5.55 8.36
N HIS A 21 9.65 4.26 8.57
CA HIS A 21 8.48 3.84 9.33
C HIS A 21 8.63 4.26 10.79
N MET A 22 7.80 5.20 11.25
CA MET A 22 7.77 5.64 12.65
C MET A 22 6.54 5.14 13.42
N TYR A 23 5.72 4.26 12.83
CA TYR A 23 4.59 3.68 13.57
C TYR A 23 5.08 2.45 14.34
N PRO A 24 5.13 2.47 15.68
CA PRO A 24 5.48 1.27 16.44
C PRO A 24 4.38 0.23 16.25
N HIS A 25 4.74 -0.92 15.66
CA HIS A 25 3.82 -2.00 15.34
C HIS A 25 3.40 -2.84 16.56
N GLY A 26 3.86 -2.47 17.77
CA GLY A 26 3.66 -3.26 18.99
C GLY A 26 3.35 -2.47 20.27
N THR A 27 3.24 -1.13 20.23
CA THR A 27 3.00 -0.32 21.45
C THR A 27 1.58 0.23 21.56
N GLY A 28 0.67 -0.19 20.67
CA GLY A 28 -0.71 0.30 20.63
C GLY A 28 -1.71 -0.81 20.28
N LYS A 29 -3.00 -0.45 20.24
CA LYS A 29 -4.06 -1.38 19.84
C LYS A 29 -3.77 -1.91 18.44
N ALA A 30 -3.80 -3.23 18.28
CA ALA A 30 -3.67 -3.85 16.98
C ALA A 30 -4.75 -3.34 16.02
N ARG A 31 -4.37 -3.17 14.74
CA ARG A 31 -5.30 -2.86 13.67
C ARG A 31 -6.33 -3.99 13.52
N THR A 32 -7.53 -3.64 13.06
CA THR A 32 -8.56 -4.64 12.75
C THR A 32 -8.16 -5.43 11.50
N CYS A 33 -8.68 -6.65 11.34
CA CYS A 33 -8.47 -7.43 10.11
C CYS A 33 -8.84 -6.62 8.86
N LYS A 34 -9.96 -5.87 8.93
CA LYS A 34 -10.42 -5.03 7.83
C LYS A 34 -9.39 -3.97 7.45
N ASP A 35 -8.82 -3.30 8.44
CA ASP A 35 -7.82 -2.26 8.21
C ASP A 35 -6.50 -2.82 7.67
N CYS A 36 -6.07 -4.01 8.11
CA CYS A 36 -4.89 -4.66 7.54
C CYS A 36 -5.09 -5.17 6.11
N HIS A 37 -6.27 -5.70 5.80
CA HIS A 37 -6.51 -6.44 4.56
C HIS A 37 -7.32 -5.70 3.49
N GLN A 38 -7.92 -4.55 3.79
CA GLN A 38 -8.71 -3.76 2.84
C GLN A 38 -8.27 -2.29 2.74
N SER A 39 -7.30 -1.84 3.53
CA SER A 39 -6.82 -0.46 3.49
C SER A 39 -5.65 -0.31 2.53
N GLY A 40 -5.83 0.51 1.49
CA GLY A 40 -4.74 0.90 0.59
C GLY A 40 -3.58 1.54 1.33
N LYS A 41 -3.86 2.31 2.40
CA LYS A 41 -2.83 2.96 3.20
C LYS A 41 -1.97 1.94 3.94
N THR A 42 -2.58 0.90 4.51
CA THR A 42 -1.87 -0.12 5.28
C THR A 42 -0.98 -1.00 4.40
N VAL A 43 -1.40 -1.29 3.17
CA VAL A 43 -0.57 -2.03 2.19
C VAL A 43 0.41 -1.12 1.43
N GLY A 44 0.48 0.17 1.74
CA GLY A 44 1.48 1.09 1.19
C GLY A 44 1.07 1.83 -0.10
N LEU A 45 -0.16 1.67 -0.58
CA LEU A 45 -0.67 2.39 -1.76
C LEU A 45 -1.01 3.86 -1.48
N GLY A 46 -1.18 4.21 -0.19
CA GLY A 46 -1.58 5.55 0.26
C GLY A 46 -3.07 5.67 0.55
N TYR A 47 -3.52 6.89 0.84
CA TYR A 47 -4.93 7.20 1.06
C TYR A 47 -5.70 7.11 -0.26
N GLY A 48 -6.83 6.42 -0.21
CA GLY A 48 -7.64 6.15 -1.40
C GLY A 48 -8.59 5.00 -1.19
N SER A 49 -9.22 4.57 -2.28
CA SER A 49 -10.16 3.46 -2.29
C SER A 49 -9.62 2.30 -3.13
N LEU A 50 -9.91 1.07 -2.68
CA LEU A 50 -9.62 -0.16 -3.40
C LEU A 50 -10.93 -0.73 -3.95
N THR A 51 -10.97 -0.95 -5.25
CA THR A 51 -12.09 -1.58 -5.94
C THR A 51 -11.65 -2.93 -6.50
N TYR A 52 -12.39 -3.99 -6.16
CA TYR A 52 -12.21 -5.29 -6.78
C TYR A 52 -12.91 -5.34 -8.14
N LEU A 53 -12.20 -5.75 -9.19
CA LEU A 53 -12.71 -5.79 -10.56
C LEU A 53 -13.08 -7.22 -11.03
N GLY A 54 -12.95 -8.23 -10.18
CA GLY A 54 -13.08 -9.65 -10.56
C GLY A 54 -11.82 -10.24 -11.19
N GLY A 55 -11.70 -11.57 -11.16
CA GLY A 55 -10.56 -12.28 -11.76
C GLY A 55 -9.23 -11.95 -11.09
N GLY A 56 -9.25 -11.76 -9.77
CA GLY A 56 -8.06 -11.39 -8.98
C GLY A 56 -7.54 -9.97 -9.21
N ARG A 57 -8.23 -9.16 -10.01
CA ARG A 57 -7.80 -7.79 -10.36
C ARG A 57 -8.32 -6.75 -9.39
N TRP A 58 -7.47 -5.78 -9.10
CA TRP A 58 -7.75 -4.67 -8.21
C TRP A 58 -7.45 -3.34 -8.91
N ARG A 59 -8.25 -2.33 -8.61
CA ARG A 59 -7.99 -0.93 -8.95
C ARG A 59 -7.84 -0.14 -7.65
N PHE A 60 -6.78 0.65 -7.59
CA PHE A 60 -6.60 1.65 -6.53
C PHE A 60 -6.89 3.02 -7.12
N THR A 61 -7.73 3.79 -6.44
CA THR A 61 -8.02 5.18 -6.76
C THR A 61 -7.50 6.05 -5.61
N PRO A 62 -6.39 6.77 -5.82
CA PRO A 62 -5.84 7.68 -4.81
C PRO A 62 -6.85 8.76 -4.43
N ALA A 63 -6.89 9.11 -3.14
CA ALA A 63 -7.62 10.29 -2.65
C ALA A 63 -6.77 11.56 -2.72
N GLU A 64 -5.45 11.41 -2.83
CA GLU A 64 -4.49 12.50 -2.94
C GLU A 64 -4.13 12.74 -4.41
N ALA A 65 -4.07 14.01 -4.81
CA ALA A 65 -3.45 14.40 -6.06
C ALA A 65 -1.93 14.14 -6.03
N PRO A 66 -1.28 13.96 -7.19
CA PRO A 66 0.16 13.94 -7.29
C PRO A 66 0.80 15.19 -6.67
N ALA A 67 1.88 15.01 -5.91
CA ALA A 67 2.65 16.14 -5.36
C ALA A 67 3.59 16.73 -6.43
N GLU A 68 3.02 17.35 -7.46
CA GLU A 68 3.74 17.84 -8.65
C GLU A 68 4.78 18.91 -8.32
N LEU A 69 4.51 19.76 -7.32
CA LEU A 69 5.48 20.75 -6.83
C LEU A 69 6.79 20.11 -6.36
N LEU A 70 6.72 18.86 -5.89
CA LEU A 70 7.87 18.07 -5.47
C LEU A 70 8.42 17.19 -6.62
N GLY A 71 7.84 17.26 -7.81
CA GLY A 71 8.17 16.43 -8.96
C GLY A 71 7.68 14.99 -8.86
N LEU A 72 6.71 14.71 -7.98
CA LEU A 72 6.17 13.36 -7.79
C LEU A 72 4.93 13.13 -8.64
N LYS A 73 4.81 11.91 -9.17
CA LYS A 73 3.63 11.44 -9.92
C LYS A 73 2.61 10.71 -9.05
N HIS A 74 2.72 10.82 -7.73
CA HIS A 74 1.89 10.15 -6.75
C HIS A 74 1.66 11.04 -5.52
N GLY A 75 0.67 10.69 -4.70
CA GLY A 75 0.42 11.34 -3.42
C GLY A 75 1.52 11.06 -2.39
N LEU A 76 1.65 11.94 -1.40
CA LEU A 76 2.68 11.83 -0.35
C LEU A 76 2.50 10.62 0.56
N SER A 77 1.28 10.08 0.64
CA SER A 77 0.98 8.94 1.49
C SER A 77 1.36 7.58 0.86
N ALA A 78 1.66 7.56 -0.45
CA ALA A 78 1.98 6.37 -1.22
C ALA A 78 3.45 5.97 -1.11
N LEU A 79 3.69 4.73 -0.71
CA LEU A 79 5.01 4.09 -0.61
C LEU A 79 5.32 3.27 -1.86
N ILE A 80 4.30 2.57 -2.38
CA ILE A 80 4.38 1.64 -3.50
C ILE A 80 3.15 1.77 -4.40
N ASP A 81 3.24 1.26 -5.63
CA ASP A 81 2.07 1.03 -6.49
C ASP A 81 1.51 -0.40 -6.34
N LEU A 82 0.41 -0.70 -7.05
CA LEU A 82 -0.23 -2.03 -7.04
C LEU A 82 0.65 -3.16 -7.60
N SER A 83 1.69 -2.83 -8.36
CA SER A 83 2.68 -3.81 -8.82
C SER A 83 3.73 -4.14 -7.75
N GLY A 84 3.76 -3.36 -6.66
CA GLY A 84 4.76 -3.41 -5.60
C GLY A 84 6.02 -2.61 -5.92
N LYS A 85 5.98 -1.75 -6.95
CA LYS A 85 7.11 -0.89 -7.28
C LYS A 85 7.24 0.21 -6.23
N PRO A 86 8.40 0.38 -5.59
CA PRO A 86 8.65 1.50 -4.70
C PRO A 86 8.53 2.84 -5.40
N LEU A 87 7.80 3.76 -4.77
CA LEU A 87 7.62 5.15 -5.19
C LEU A 87 8.51 6.11 -4.39
N VAL A 88 9.11 5.62 -3.30
CA VAL A 88 10.03 6.36 -2.43
C VAL A 88 11.28 5.54 -2.15
N ASN A 89 12.30 6.18 -1.56
CA ASN A 89 13.51 5.48 -1.14
C ASN A 89 13.29 4.80 0.21
N LEU A 90 13.59 3.49 0.26
CA LEU A 90 13.63 2.69 1.47
C LEU A 90 15.06 2.53 1.98
N ARG A 91 15.23 2.43 3.29
CA ARG A 91 16.54 2.13 3.90
C ARG A 91 16.96 0.70 3.56
N PRO A 92 18.27 0.41 3.38
CA PRO A 92 18.76 -0.96 3.28
C PRO A 92 18.22 -1.87 4.40
N GLY A 93 17.80 -3.08 4.03
CA GLY A 93 17.17 -4.04 4.96
C GLY A 93 15.68 -3.83 5.19
N VAL A 94 15.06 -2.78 4.62
CA VAL A 94 13.61 -2.56 4.68
C VAL A 94 13.03 -2.71 3.27
N SER A 95 12.05 -3.59 3.14
CA SER A 95 11.33 -3.82 1.88
C SER A 95 9.86 -3.52 2.06
N ALA A 96 9.25 -2.95 1.02
CA ALA A 96 7.80 -2.87 0.92
C ALA A 96 7.23 -4.19 0.37
N PHE A 97 5.90 -4.34 0.42
CA PHE A 97 5.24 -5.51 -0.16
C PHE A 97 5.43 -5.56 -1.68
N SER A 98 5.73 -6.75 -2.19
CA SER A 98 5.63 -7.06 -3.61
C SER A 98 4.17 -7.04 -4.06
N GLY A 99 3.92 -6.83 -5.36
CA GLY A 99 2.56 -6.91 -5.91
C GLY A 99 1.91 -8.28 -5.65
N SER A 100 2.68 -9.35 -5.54
CA SER A 100 2.16 -10.68 -5.20
C SER A 100 1.66 -10.76 -3.76
N GLU A 101 2.35 -10.11 -2.82
CA GLU A 101 1.93 -10.03 -1.42
C GLU A 101 0.72 -9.13 -1.26
N ILE A 102 0.71 -7.96 -1.92
CA ILE A 102 -0.46 -7.08 -1.94
C ILE A 102 -1.70 -7.86 -2.40
N ARG A 103 -1.62 -8.59 -3.52
CA ARG A 103 -2.75 -9.38 -4.03
C ARG A 103 -3.23 -10.44 -3.03
N ARG A 104 -2.32 -11.13 -2.34
CA ARG A 104 -2.67 -12.12 -1.31
C ARG A 104 -3.34 -11.46 -0.09
N ILE A 105 -2.82 -10.31 0.36
CA ILE A 105 -3.39 -9.55 1.48
C ILE A 105 -4.82 -9.08 1.13
N LEU A 106 -5.00 -8.47 -0.05
CA LEU A 106 -6.29 -7.95 -0.50
C LEU A 106 -7.32 -9.06 -0.78
N ARG A 107 -6.86 -10.23 -1.23
CA ARG A 107 -7.72 -11.42 -1.40
C ARG A 107 -8.37 -11.83 -0.08
N VAL A 108 -7.61 -11.87 1.02
CA VAL A 108 -8.18 -12.13 2.37
C VAL A 108 -9.20 -11.04 2.71
N GLY A 109 -8.95 -9.81 2.30
CA GLY A 109 -9.90 -8.70 2.42
C GLY A 109 -11.28 -9.03 1.85
N LEU A 110 -11.40 -9.79 0.76
CA LEU A 110 -12.70 -10.17 0.19
C LEU A 110 -13.52 -11.10 1.11
N CYS A 111 -12.87 -11.86 1.99
CA CYS A 111 -13.55 -12.76 2.92
C CYS A 111 -14.13 -12.03 4.15
N LEU A 112 -13.49 -10.94 4.57
CA LEU A 112 -13.78 -10.25 5.83
C LEU A 112 -15.17 -9.61 5.95
N PRO A 113 -15.90 -9.23 4.88
CA PRO A 113 -17.28 -8.79 5.02
C PRO A 113 -18.21 -9.86 5.64
N CYS A 114 -17.93 -11.14 5.36
CA CYS A 114 -18.68 -12.30 5.86
C CYS A 114 -18.00 -12.96 7.07
N HIS A 115 -16.67 -13.05 7.06
CA HIS A 115 -15.87 -13.74 8.08
C HIS A 115 -15.10 -12.74 8.94
N ARG A 116 -15.77 -12.20 9.96
CA ARG A 116 -15.27 -11.04 10.75
C ARG A 116 -14.52 -11.43 12.02
N ASP A 117 -14.66 -12.67 12.47
CA ASP A 117 -14.16 -13.13 13.76
C ASP A 117 -13.08 -14.22 13.58
N PHE A 118 -12.10 -14.26 14.48
CA PHE A 118 -11.04 -15.26 14.46
C PHE A 118 -11.54 -16.68 14.79
N SER A 119 -12.68 -16.81 15.47
CA SER A 119 -13.32 -18.08 15.77
C SER A 119 -14.02 -18.71 14.56
N ASP A 120 -14.17 -17.96 13.46
CA ASP A 120 -14.82 -18.45 12.25
C ASP A 120 -14.10 -19.72 11.74
N PRO A 121 -14.83 -20.82 11.48
CA PRO A 121 -14.23 -22.08 11.00
C PRO A 121 -13.37 -21.91 9.75
N VAL A 122 -13.68 -20.91 8.90
CA VAL A 122 -12.88 -20.64 7.69
C VAL A 122 -11.45 -20.21 8.03
N MET A 123 -11.23 -19.61 9.21
CA MET A 123 -9.96 -19.02 9.64
C MET A 123 -9.03 -20.01 10.35
N ARG A 124 -9.55 -21.12 10.89
CA ARG A 124 -8.75 -22.09 11.67
C ARG A 124 -7.73 -22.85 10.82
N ASN A 125 -8.08 -23.21 9.59
CA ASN A 125 -7.23 -23.97 8.66
C ASN A 125 -7.38 -23.40 7.25
N TRP A 126 -7.21 -22.09 7.10
CA TRP A 126 -7.50 -21.42 5.84
C TRP A 126 -6.50 -21.81 4.73
N PRO A 127 -6.95 -22.45 3.63
CA PRO A 127 -6.11 -22.72 2.48
C PRO A 127 -5.97 -21.46 1.62
N PRO A 128 -4.75 -21.04 1.22
CA PRO A 128 -4.54 -19.87 0.37
C PRO A 128 -5.23 -19.90 -1.00
N LYS A 129 -5.67 -21.07 -1.45
CA LYS A 129 -6.38 -21.27 -2.74
C LYS A 129 -7.87 -21.55 -2.56
N ARG A 130 -8.42 -21.44 -1.34
CA ARG A 130 -9.83 -21.76 -1.10
C ARG A 130 -10.72 -20.73 -1.80
N PRO A 131 -11.56 -21.13 -2.78
CA PRO A 131 -12.35 -20.19 -3.54
C PRO A 131 -13.43 -19.54 -2.67
N CYS A 132 -13.73 -18.27 -2.92
CA CYS A 132 -14.89 -17.61 -2.35
C CYS A 132 -16.12 -17.94 -3.23
N PRO A 133 -17.25 -18.40 -2.64
CA PRO A 133 -18.46 -18.65 -3.43
C PRO A 133 -19.12 -17.36 -3.96
N VAL A 134 -18.81 -16.21 -3.36
CA VAL A 134 -19.38 -14.90 -3.72
C VAL A 134 -18.51 -14.14 -4.72
N PHE A 135 -17.20 -14.12 -4.49
CA PHE A 135 -16.25 -13.42 -5.35
C PHE A 135 -15.61 -14.39 -6.33
N LYS A 136 -15.83 -14.17 -7.63
CA LYS A 136 -15.17 -14.93 -8.70
C LYS A 136 -13.73 -14.43 -8.86
N GLU A 137 -12.82 -15.18 -8.26
CA GLU A 137 -11.36 -14.97 -8.30
C GLU A 137 -10.72 -15.29 -9.64
#